data_AF-A0A379FF23-F1
#
_entry.id   AF-A0A379FF23-F1
#
_cell.length_a   1.000
_cell.length_b   1.000
_cell.length_c   1.000
_cell.angle_alpha   90.00
_cell.angle_beta   90.00
_cell.angle_gamma   90.00
#
_symmetry.space_group_name_H-M   'P 1'
#
loop_
_entity.id
_entity.type
_entity.pdbx_description
1 polymer ?
#
loop_
_entity_poly.entity_id
_entity_poly.type
_entity_poly.pdbx_seq_one_letter_code
_entity_poly.pdbx_strand_id
1 'polypeptide(L)'
;MAISAYVGVPGSGKSYEVVSNVIIPAFMKGRRIVTNLYGISQDKINAYCLAHRKADADSLGEIVYVDNEQVMDDNFFPYMENDVLAENTFCRSGDLICLDEIWRIWENDKKIPKNHRSFIAEHRHFDGENGNTCDLVVLNQSVSGLPRFIKDRVESTFRMTKLTALGLRSRYRVDVYTGIKLFKSNKVSSYQCKYDKKIFPLYQSHVNGQGVEQVVDKRQNVFSSPKVILMLCAFPILLLISLNFLYQFFTRFDAKNEVDVPAEQATSQRINQTSNKSIISPSIPMPIPPPISEQWRIVGKLEKEGRSWVILKDKQGRLRLEPASGFMLKGRMQAGIIDGKVVTVYSGDGA
;
A
#
# COMPACT_ATOMS: atom_id res chain seq x y z
N MET A 1 -16.43 -21.50 -10.00
CA MET A 1 -15.52 -22.30 -10.85
C MET A 1 -14.12 -21.92 -10.41
N ALA A 2 -13.35 -22.87 -9.88
CA ALA A 2 -12.55 -22.73 -8.66
C ALA A 2 -11.05 -22.45 -8.81
N ILE A 3 -10.53 -22.33 -10.03
CA ILE A 3 -9.07 -22.39 -10.20
C ILE A 3 -8.44 -21.20 -9.48
N SER A 4 -7.49 -21.49 -8.60
CA SER A 4 -6.73 -20.47 -7.88
C SER A 4 -5.39 -20.27 -8.56
N ALA A 5 -5.15 -19.07 -9.07
CA ALA A 5 -3.89 -18.73 -9.72
C ALA A 5 -2.96 -17.98 -8.76
N TYR A 6 -1.75 -18.48 -8.59
CA TYR A 6 -0.70 -17.86 -7.79
C TYR A 6 0.38 -17.31 -8.72
N VAL A 7 0.48 -15.98 -8.80
CA VAL A 7 1.38 -15.30 -9.74
C VAL A 7 2.38 -14.38 -9.08
N GLY A 8 3.58 -14.29 -9.63
CA GLY A 8 4.58 -13.33 -9.20
C GLY A 8 5.95 -13.61 -9.79
N VAL A 9 6.79 -12.57 -9.88
CA VAL A 9 8.15 -12.70 -10.41
C VAL A 9 8.97 -13.77 -9.67
N PRO A 10 10.02 -14.34 -10.29
CA PRO A 10 10.89 -15.31 -9.62
C PRO A 10 11.33 -14.88 -8.21
N GLY A 11 11.25 -15.83 -7.27
CA GLY A 11 11.53 -15.62 -5.84
C GLY A 11 10.47 -14.82 -5.07
N SER A 12 9.36 -14.37 -5.70
CA SER A 12 8.34 -13.53 -5.05
C SER A 12 7.61 -14.16 -3.86
N GLY A 13 7.84 -15.46 -3.62
CA GLY A 13 7.20 -16.21 -2.54
C GLY A 13 6.00 -17.03 -3.01
N LYS A 14 5.79 -17.21 -4.33
CA LYS A 14 4.63 -17.94 -4.85
C LYS A 14 4.56 -19.39 -4.36
N SER A 15 5.64 -20.15 -4.49
CA SER A 15 5.72 -21.53 -4.02
C SER A 15 5.65 -21.60 -2.49
N TYR A 16 6.27 -20.65 -1.78
CA TYR A 16 6.16 -20.54 -0.32
C TYR A 16 4.69 -20.38 0.12
N GLU A 17 3.95 -19.47 -0.53
CA GLU A 17 2.55 -19.17 -0.19
C GLU A 17 1.68 -20.41 -0.38
N VAL A 18 1.86 -21.12 -1.50
CA VAL A 18 1.12 -22.36 -1.78
C VAL A 18 1.47 -23.45 -0.76
N VAL A 19 2.75 -23.66 -0.44
CA VAL A 19 3.14 -24.64 0.58
C VAL A 19 2.54 -24.29 1.95
N SER A 20 2.67 -23.04 2.37
CA SER A 20 2.24 -22.57 3.70
C SER A 20 0.72 -22.56 3.88
N ASN A 21 -0.02 -22.05 2.89
CA ASN A 21 -1.42 -21.68 3.05
C ASN A 21 -2.38 -22.57 2.25
N VAL A 22 -1.87 -23.46 1.41
CA VAL A 22 -2.68 -24.40 0.63
C VAL A 22 -2.32 -25.85 0.96
N ILE A 23 -1.06 -26.24 0.73
CA ILE A 23 -0.63 -27.64 0.89
C ILE A 23 -0.65 -28.07 2.35
N ILE A 24 0.03 -27.35 3.25
CA ILE A 24 0.08 -27.73 4.67
C ILE A 24 -1.34 -27.79 5.29
N PRO A 25 -2.23 -26.80 5.11
CA PRO A 25 -3.58 -26.88 5.64
C PRO A 25 -4.42 -28.02 5.05
N ALA A 26 -4.27 -28.34 3.76
CA ALA A 26 -4.96 -29.46 3.14
C ALA A 26 -4.43 -30.82 3.64
N PHE A 27 -3.11 -30.93 3.77
CA PHE A 27 -2.43 -32.11 4.30
C PHE A 27 -2.86 -32.41 5.73
N MET A 28 -2.97 -31.37 6.57
CA MET A 28 -3.48 -31.52 7.94
C MET A 28 -4.94 -31.97 8.02
N LYS A 29 -5.71 -31.82 6.93
CA LYS A 29 -7.11 -32.26 6.84
C LYS A 29 -7.26 -33.66 6.22
N GLY A 30 -6.18 -34.43 6.13
CA GLY A 30 -6.22 -35.78 5.55
C GLY A 30 -6.36 -35.81 4.02
N ARG A 31 -6.18 -34.68 3.33
CA ARG A 31 -6.36 -34.62 1.88
C ARG A 31 -5.11 -35.10 1.14
N ARG A 32 -5.29 -35.84 0.05
CA ARG A 32 -4.22 -36.17 -0.90
C ARG A 32 -3.90 -34.95 -1.77
N ILE A 33 -2.61 -34.61 -1.84
CA ILE A 33 -2.08 -33.48 -2.61
C ILE A 33 -1.15 -34.00 -3.69
N VAL A 34 -1.43 -33.65 -4.94
CA VAL A 34 -0.57 -33.95 -6.10
C VAL A 34 0.11 -32.67 -6.55
N THR A 35 1.44 -32.65 -6.65
CA THR A 35 2.17 -31.44 -7.01
C THR A 35 3.52 -31.69 -7.68
N ASN A 36 3.88 -30.82 -8.62
CA ASN A 36 5.21 -30.78 -9.25
C ASN A 36 6.17 -29.79 -8.58
N LEU A 37 5.84 -29.28 -7.38
CA LEU A 37 6.74 -28.42 -6.64
C LEU A 37 8.03 -29.14 -6.29
N TYR A 38 9.12 -28.69 -6.90
CA TYR A 38 10.42 -29.35 -6.81
C TYR A 38 10.91 -29.48 -5.35
N GLY A 39 11.43 -30.66 -5.03
CA GLY A 39 12.01 -30.98 -3.73
C GLY A 39 11.03 -30.96 -2.55
N ILE A 40 9.73 -30.97 -2.81
CA ILE A 40 8.71 -31.15 -1.76
C ILE A 40 8.89 -32.52 -1.10
N SER A 41 8.74 -32.60 0.21
CA SER A 41 8.95 -33.84 0.97
C SER A 41 7.84 -34.06 1.98
N GLN A 42 7.13 -35.19 1.84
CA GLN A 42 6.09 -35.61 2.78
C GLN A 42 6.65 -35.74 4.20
N ASP A 43 7.79 -36.41 4.39
CA ASP A 43 8.38 -36.63 5.71
C ASP A 43 8.69 -35.33 6.43
N LYS A 44 9.25 -34.35 5.72
CA LYS A 44 9.55 -33.03 6.29
C LYS A 44 8.27 -32.27 6.65
N ILE A 45 7.25 -32.36 5.79
CA ILE A 45 5.96 -31.69 6.04
C ILE A 45 5.24 -32.36 7.21
N ASN A 46 5.27 -33.69 7.31
CA ASN A 46 4.74 -34.44 8.44
C ASN A 46 5.43 -34.01 9.74
N ALA A 47 6.77 -34.08 9.80
CA ALA A 47 7.55 -33.64 10.95
C ALA A 47 7.25 -32.18 11.33
N TYR A 48 7.12 -31.28 10.35
CA TYR A 48 6.73 -29.89 10.58
C TYR A 48 5.32 -29.77 11.18
N CYS A 49 4.35 -30.52 10.67
CA CYS A 49 2.97 -30.47 11.15
C CYS A 49 2.85 -30.99 12.59
N LEU A 50 3.52 -32.10 12.91
CA LEU A 50 3.57 -32.64 14.27
C LEU A 50 4.26 -31.68 15.24
N ALA A 51 5.43 -31.15 14.87
CA ALA A 51 6.23 -30.31 15.77
C ALA A 51 5.71 -28.87 15.94
N HIS A 52 5.01 -28.31 14.94
CA HIS A 52 4.70 -26.88 14.90
C HIS A 52 3.23 -26.53 14.64
N ARG A 53 2.40 -27.51 14.28
CA ARG A 53 0.97 -27.29 14.00
C ARG A 53 0.04 -28.14 14.86
N LYS A 54 0.57 -28.96 15.79
CA LYS A 54 -0.22 -29.86 16.67
C LYS A 54 -1.16 -30.76 15.87
N ALA A 55 -0.70 -31.25 14.72
CA ALA A 55 -1.47 -32.17 13.91
C ALA A 55 -1.60 -33.53 14.61
N ASP A 56 -2.71 -34.20 14.35
CA ASP A 56 -2.88 -35.61 14.70
C ASP A 56 -2.18 -36.47 13.64
N ALA A 57 -1.34 -37.41 14.07
CA ALA A 57 -0.51 -38.21 13.17
C ALA A 57 -1.35 -39.11 12.27
N ASP A 58 -2.50 -39.58 12.78
CA ASP A 58 -3.37 -40.52 12.07
C ASP A 58 -4.33 -39.81 11.10
N SER A 59 -4.41 -38.47 11.14
CA SER A 59 -5.31 -37.67 10.31
C SER A 59 -4.59 -36.93 9.17
N LEU A 60 -3.30 -37.18 8.97
CA LEU A 60 -2.52 -36.52 7.94
C LEU A 60 -2.81 -37.10 6.56
N GLY A 61 -2.74 -36.24 5.55
CA GLY A 61 -2.95 -36.61 4.15
C GLY A 61 -1.73 -37.26 3.52
N GLU A 62 -1.72 -37.26 2.19
CA GLU A 62 -0.65 -37.81 1.36
C GLU A 62 -0.12 -36.70 0.44
N ILE A 63 1.20 -36.63 0.23
CA ILE A 63 1.83 -35.73 -0.74
C ILE A 63 2.49 -36.56 -1.81
N VAL A 64 2.01 -36.39 -3.03
CA VAL A 64 2.50 -37.10 -4.21
C VAL A 64 3.22 -36.12 -5.11
N TYR A 65 4.55 -36.27 -5.18
CA TYR A 65 5.37 -35.54 -6.12
C TYR A 65 5.22 -36.13 -7.52
N VAL A 66 5.11 -35.27 -8.52
CA VAL A 66 5.06 -35.62 -9.93
C VAL A 66 6.00 -34.73 -10.74
N ASP A 67 6.63 -35.26 -11.78
CA ASP A 67 7.36 -34.44 -12.75
C ASP A 67 6.42 -33.85 -13.82
N ASN A 68 6.95 -33.00 -14.71
CA ASN A 68 6.10 -32.34 -15.70
C ASN A 68 5.64 -33.32 -16.78
N GLU A 69 6.46 -34.30 -17.12
CA GLU A 69 6.19 -35.33 -18.11
C GLU A 69 5.03 -36.22 -17.67
N GLN A 70 4.98 -36.62 -16.39
CA GLN A 70 3.86 -37.34 -15.79
C GLN A 70 2.57 -36.52 -15.84
N VAL A 71 2.63 -35.20 -15.60
CA VAL A 71 1.46 -34.32 -15.68
C VAL A 71 0.95 -34.17 -17.11
N MET A 72 1.79 -34.42 -18.12
CA MET A 72 1.39 -34.37 -19.53
C MET A 72 0.71 -35.66 -20.02
N ASP A 73 0.73 -36.75 -19.23
CA ASP A 73 0.07 -38.00 -19.58
C ASP A 73 -1.45 -37.80 -19.71
N ASP A 74 -2.06 -38.34 -20.77
CA ASP A 74 -3.49 -38.13 -21.08
C ASP A 74 -4.43 -38.59 -19.96
N ASN A 75 -4.01 -39.55 -19.14
CA ASN A 75 -4.78 -40.12 -18.02
C ASN A 75 -4.30 -39.57 -16.66
N PHE A 76 -3.59 -38.44 -16.65
CA PHE A 76 -3.13 -37.83 -15.42
C PHE A 76 -4.27 -37.34 -14.52
N PHE A 77 -5.28 -36.69 -15.11
CA PHE A 77 -6.45 -36.19 -14.37
C PHE A 77 -7.67 -37.09 -14.50
N PRO A 78 -8.58 -37.12 -13.52
CA PRO A 78 -9.92 -37.70 -13.72
C PRO A 78 -10.66 -36.90 -14.79
N TYR A 79 -11.34 -37.58 -15.70
CA TYR A 79 -12.12 -36.97 -16.77
C TYR A 79 -13.41 -37.75 -17.00
N MET A 80 -14.38 -37.11 -17.64
CA MET A 80 -15.63 -37.76 -18.04
C MET A 80 -15.51 -38.25 -19.49
N GLU A 81 -15.83 -39.51 -19.72
CA GLU A 81 -15.93 -40.14 -21.03
C GLU A 81 -17.35 -40.68 -21.22
N ASN A 82 -18.09 -40.11 -22.16
CA ASN A 82 -19.51 -40.44 -22.40
C ASN A 82 -20.36 -40.39 -21.12
N ASP A 83 -20.18 -39.33 -20.31
CA ASP A 83 -20.84 -39.11 -19.02
C ASP A 83 -20.52 -40.16 -17.92
N VAL A 84 -19.46 -40.95 -18.12
CA VAL A 84 -18.93 -41.90 -17.12
C VAL A 84 -17.54 -41.44 -16.68
N LEU A 85 -17.26 -41.53 -15.38
CA LEU A 85 -15.93 -41.26 -14.84
C LEU A 85 -14.93 -42.27 -15.41
N ALA A 86 -13.86 -41.77 -16.03
CA ALA A 86 -12.79 -42.63 -16.53
C ALA A 86 -12.12 -43.41 -15.40
N GLU A 87 -11.91 -44.71 -15.63
CA GLU A 87 -11.17 -45.57 -14.71
C GLU A 87 -9.66 -45.39 -14.89
N ASN A 88 -8.88 -45.67 -13.84
CA ASN A 88 -7.41 -45.73 -13.87
C ASN A 88 -6.69 -44.40 -14.19
N THR A 89 -7.21 -43.26 -13.74
CA THR A 89 -6.48 -41.99 -13.79
C THR A 89 -5.50 -41.85 -12.62
N PHE A 90 -4.40 -41.13 -12.83
CA PHE A 90 -3.37 -40.96 -11.78
C PHE A 90 -3.88 -40.13 -10.60
N CYS A 91 -4.49 -38.98 -10.89
CA CYS A 91 -5.20 -38.18 -9.90
C CYS A 91 -6.56 -38.84 -9.61
N ARG A 92 -6.97 -38.74 -8.35
CA ARG A 92 -8.21 -39.30 -7.80
C ARG A 92 -9.21 -38.18 -7.57
N SER A 93 -10.50 -38.52 -7.55
CA SER A 93 -11.54 -37.59 -7.12
C SER A 93 -11.25 -37.09 -5.69
N GLY A 94 -11.46 -35.78 -5.46
CA GLY A 94 -11.13 -35.11 -4.21
C GLY A 94 -9.67 -34.67 -4.03
N ASP A 95 -8.77 -34.97 -4.96
CA ASP A 95 -7.37 -34.53 -4.86
C ASP A 95 -7.24 -33.00 -4.88
N LEU A 96 -6.25 -32.48 -4.15
CA LEU A 96 -5.75 -31.11 -4.33
C LEU A 96 -4.57 -31.15 -5.30
N ILE A 97 -4.70 -30.52 -6.45
CA ILE A 97 -3.64 -30.53 -7.48
C ILE A 97 -2.99 -29.15 -7.55
N CYS A 98 -1.70 -29.07 -7.23
CA CYS A 98 -0.91 -27.84 -7.22
C CYS A 98 0.20 -27.90 -8.27
N LEU A 99 0.07 -27.16 -9.37
CA LEU A 99 1.01 -27.20 -10.50
C LEU A 99 1.79 -25.88 -10.64
N ASP A 100 3.10 -25.93 -10.44
CA ASP A 100 4.03 -24.82 -10.64
C ASP A 100 4.52 -24.73 -12.09
N GLU A 101 4.81 -23.49 -12.49
CA GLU A 101 5.25 -23.12 -13.84
C GLU A 101 4.41 -23.77 -14.94
N ILE A 102 3.08 -23.62 -14.89
CA ILE A 102 2.12 -24.29 -15.80
C ILE A 102 2.47 -24.17 -17.29
N TRP A 103 3.12 -23.07 -17.69
CA TRP A 103 3.54 -22.87 -19.08
C TRP A 103 4.51 -23.93 -19.58
N ARG A 104 5.21 -24.64 -18.67
CA ARG A 104 6.09 -25.78 -18.98
C ARG A 104 5.30 -27.05 -19.30
N ILE A 105 4.08 -27.18 -18.78
CA ILE A 105 3.19 -28.32 -18.99
C ILE A 105 2.35 -28.06 -20.24
N TRP A 106 1.67 -26.90 -20.28
CA TRP A 106 0.88 -26.46 -21.41
C TRP A 106 1.33 -25.08 -21.86
N GLU A 107 2.11 -25.03 -22.94
CA GLU A 107 2.58 -23.77 -23.52
C GLU A 107 1.42 -22.91 -24.05
N ASN A 108 0.40 -23.56 -24.60
CA ASN A 108 -0.79 -22.92 -25.16
C ASN A 108 -1.98 -23.89 -25.17
N ASP A 109 -3.16 -23.37 -25.48
CA ASP A 109 -4.41 -24.13 -25.50
C ASP A 109 -4.34 -25.39 -26.38
N LYS A 110 -3.64 -25.37 -27.52
CA LYS A 110 -3.57 -26.53 -28.43
C LYS A 110 -2.81 -27.71 -27.83
N LYS A 111 -1.94 -27.44 -26.85
CA LYS A 111 -1.16 -28.45 -26.14
C LYS A 111 -1.89 -29.04 -24.94
N ILE A 112 -3.12 -28.60 -24.62
CA ILE A 112 -3.93 -29.19 -23.56
C ILE A 112 -4.72 -30.37 -24.15
N PRO A 113 -4.46 -31.62 -23.71
CA PRO A 113 -5.21 -32.80 -24.13
C PRO A 113 -6.72 -32.69 -23.85
N LYS A 114 -7.53 -33.46 -24.58
CA LYS A 114 -8.98 -33.47 -24.42
C LYS A 114 -9.40 -33.85 -22.99
N ASN A 115 -8.76 -34.87 -22.42
CA ASN A 115 -9.03 -35.36 -21.06
C ASN A 115 -8.74 -34.26 -20.02
N HIS A 116 -7.61 -33.55 -20.17
CA HIS A 116 -7.26 -32.45 -19.29
C HIS A 116 -8.24 -31.28 -19.41
N ARG A 117 -8.76 -31.03 -20.62
CA ARG A 117 -9.78 -30.00 -20.83
C ARG A 117 -11.09 -30.32 -20.12
N SER A 118 -11.52 -31.59 -20.14
CA SER A 118 -12.68 -32.06 -19.36
C SER A 118 -12.43 -31.80 -17.87
N PHE A 119 -11.31 -32.28 -17.33
CA PHE A 119 -10.96 -32.04 -15.93
C PHE A 119 -10.94 -30.55 -15.57
N ILE A 120 -10.21 -29.72 -16.32
CA ILE A 120 -10.05 -28.29 -16.02
C ILE A 120 -11.43 -27.59 -16.01
N ALA A 121 -12.36 -28.00 -16.87
CA ALA A 121 -13.71 -27.45 -16.92
C ALA A 121 -14.60 -27.94 -15.76
N GLU A 122 -14.43 -29.18 -15.33
CA GLU A 122 -15.38 -29.89 -14.47
C GLU A 122 -14.76 -30.38 -13.15
N HIS A 123 -13.57 -29.88 -12.77
CA HIS A 123 -12.81 -30.37 -11.61
C HIS A 123 -13.64 -30.47 -10.30
N ARG A 124 -14.61 -29.57 -10.09
CA ARG A 124 -15.48 -29.61 -8.91
C ARG A 124 -16.52 -30.74 -8.92
N HIS A 125 -16.76 -31.42 -10.05
CA HIS A 125 -17.67 -32.57 -10.13
C HIS A 125 -16.99 -33.88 -9.74
N PHE A 126 -15.67 -33.89 -9.53
CA PHE A 126 -14.95 -35.07 -9.07
C PHE A 126 -14.82 -35.02 -7.54
N ASP A 127 -15.86 -35.46 -6.83
CA ASP A 127 -15.87 -35.60 -5.38
C ASP A 127 -15.30 -36.95 -4.92
N GLY A 128 -14.41 -36.89 -3.93
CA GLY A 128 -13.84 -38.07 -3.28
C GLY A 128 -14.70 -38.52 -2.09
N GLU A 129 -14.38 -39.68 -1.54
CA GLU A 129 -15.11 -40.31 -0.43
C GLU A 129 -15.27 -39.41 0.81
N ASN A 130 -14.32 -38.50 1.02
CA ASN A 130 -14.33 -37.55 2.14
C ASN A 130 -15.20 -36.30 1.88
N GLY A 131 -15.98 -36.27 0.79
CA GLY A 131 -16.84 -35.14 0.39
C GLY A 131 -16.07 -33.93 -0.18
N ASN A 132 -14.75 -34.04 -0.34
CA ASN A 132 -13.94 -33.02 -0.98
C ASN A 132 -14.02 -33.18 -2.50
N THR A 133 -14.21 -32.08 -3.22
CA THR A 133 -14.09 -32.04 -4.69
C THR A 133 -12.64 -31.83 -5.11
N CYS A 134 -12.27 -32.19 -6.34
CA CYS A 134 -10.95 -31.82 -6.85
C CYS A 134 -10.79 -30.28 -6.90
N ASP A 135 -9.61 -29.80 -6.50
CA ASP A 135 -9.24 -28.39 -6.62
C ASP A 135 -7.95 -28.26 -7.42
N LEU A 136 -7.92 -27.27 -8.31
CA LEU A 136 -6.74 -26.98 -9.14
C LEU A 136 -6.14 -25.63 -8.76
N VAL A 137 -4.88 -25.68 -8.32
CA VAL A 137 -4.06 -24.51 -7.98
C VAL A 137 -2.91 -24.43 -8.97
N VAL A 138 -2.79 -23.27 -9.62
CA VAL A 138 -1.82 -23.07 -10.70
C VAL A 138 -0.88 -21.96 -10.34
N LEU A 139 0.43 -22.18 -10.50
CA LEU A 139 1.44 -21.15 -10.26
C LEU A 139 2.11 -20.76 -11.57
N ASN A 140 2.39 -19.47 -11.72
CA ASN A 140 3.12 -18.93 -12.86
C ASN A 140 3.80 -17.60 -12.49
N GLN A 141 4.63 -17.05 -13.35
CA GLN A 141 5.23 -15.73 -13.12
C GLN A 141 4.23 -14.59 -13.32
N SER A 142 3.32 -14.76 -14.28
CA SER A 142 2.27 -13.81 -14.59
C SER A 142 1.03 -14.52 -15.10
N VAL A 143 -0.13 -13.86 -14.99
CA VAL A 143 -1.41 -14.36 -15.54
C VAL A 143 -1.36 -14.46 -17.06
N SER A 144 -0.60 -13.57 -17.72
CA SER A 144 -0.44 -13.55 -19.17
C SER A 144 0.15 -14.86 -19.70
N GLY A 145 1.06 -15.48 -18.95
CA GLY A 145 1.72 -16.74 -19.33
C GLY A 145 0.89 -18.00 -19.11
N LEU A 146 -0.32 -17.91 -18.54
CA LEU A 146 -1.22 -19.06 -18.47
C LEU A 146 -1.84 -19.34 -19.86
N PRO A 147 -2.23 -20.58 -20.17
CA PRO A 147 -3.13 -20.87 -21.28
C PRO A 147 -4.46 -20.12 -21.13
N ARG A 148 -5.07 -19.72 -22.26
CA ARG A 148 -6.35 -18.99 -22.26
C ARG A 148 -7.47 -19.86 -21.70
N PHE A 149 -7.49 -21.14 -22.05
CA PHE A 149 -8.48 -22.08 -21.54
C PHE A 149 -8.51 -22.17 -20.00
N ILE A 150 -7.34 -22.07 -19.35
CA ILE A 150 -7.21 -22.03 -17.89
C ILE A 150 -7.60 -20.66 -17.36
N LYS A 151 -7.14 -19.56 -17.99
CA LYS A 151 -7.47 -18.18 -17.58
C LYS A 151 -8.97 -17.95 -17.44
N ASP A 152 -9.75 -18.45 -18.40
CA ASP A 152 -11.20 -18.24 -18.43
C ASP A 152 -11.94 -18.96 -17.27
N ARG A 153 -11.24 -19.81 -16.50
CA ARG A 153 -11.76 -20.59 -15.37
C ARG A 153 -11.12 -20.24 -14.02
N VAL A 154 -10.23 -19.24 -13.99
CA VAL A 154 -9.63 -18.74 -12.75
C VAL A 154 -10.66 -17.93 -11.96
N GLU A 155 -10.93 -18.35 -10.72
CA GLU A 155 -11.83 -17.66 -9.80
C GLU A 155 -11.11 -16.54 -9.05
N SER A 156 -9.91 -16.86 -8.57
CA SER A 156 -9.13 -16.00 -7.70
C SER A 156 -7.67 -15.99 -8.13
N THR A 157 -7.09 -14.81 -8.21
CA THR A 157 -5.65 -14.64 -8.45
C THR A 157 -4.98 -14.04 -7.22
N PHE A 158 -3.98 -14.74 -6.71
CA PHE A 158 -3.08 -14.30 -5.64
C PHE A 158 -1.79 -13.79 -6.28
N ARG A 159 -1.54 -12.49 -6.21
CA ARG A 159 -0.33 -11.87 -6.76
C ARG A 159 0.67 -11.60 -5.65
N MET A 160 1.83 -12.26 -5.73
CA MET A 160 2.95 -12.10 -4.81
C MET A 160 3.87 -10.98 -5.27
N THR A 161 4.25 -10.10 -4.35
CA THR A 161 5.21 -9.01 -4.57
C THR A 161 6.25 -8.99 -3.45
N LYS A 162 7.53 -9.06 -3.80
CA LYS A 162 8.63 -8.87 -2.82
C LYS A 162 8.62 -7.43 -2.31
N LEU A 163 8.86 -7.24 -1.02
CA LEU A 163 9.05 -5.91 -0.44
C LEU A 163 10.54 -5.52 -0.37
N THR A 164 11.38 -6.10 -1.25
CA THR A 164 12.81 -5.80 -1.38
C THR A 164 13.07 -4.34 -1.74
N ALA A 165 12.18 -3.71 -2.51
CA ALA A 165 12.24 -2.29 -2.85
C ALA A 165 12.11 -1.35 -1.63
N LEU A 166 11.52 -1.85 -0.53
CA LEU A 166 11.42 -1.15 0.76
C LEU A 166 12.52 -1.60 1.76
N GLY A 167 13.50 -2.39 1.31
CA GLY A 167 14.52 -2.99 2.18
C GLY A 167 14.06 -4.19 3.03
N LEU A 168 12.79 -4.59 2.93
CA LEU A 168 12.18 -5.63 3.76
C LEU A 168 12.29 -7.02 3.09
N ARG A 169 13.49 -7.60 3.10
CA ARG A 169 13.79 -8.90 2.44
C ARG A 169 13.04 -10.10 3.03
N SER A 170 12.63 -10.03 4.30
CA SER A 170 11.91 -11.12 4.99
C SER A 170 10.39 -11.03 4.85
N ARG A 171 9.88 -10.07 4.06
CA ARG A 171 8.45 -9.83 3.88
C ARG A 171 8.07 -9.80 2.41
N TYR A 172 6.80 -10.11 2.18
CA TYR A 172 6.17 -10.07 0.88
C TYR A 172 4.73 -9.57 1.04
N ARG A 173 4.13 -9.12 -0.05
CA ARG A 173 2.73 -8.73 -0.11
C ARG A 173 1.97 -9.71 -0.98
N VAL A 174 0.78 -10.09 -0.53
CA VAL A 174 -0.19 -10.82 -1.33
C VAL A 174 -1.33 -9.87 -1.68
N ASP A 175 -1.59 -9.71 -2.97
CA ASP A 175 -2.76 -9.02 -3.48
C ASP A 175 -3.73 -10.04 -4.05
N VAL A 176 -4.95 -10.09 -3.50
CA VAL A 176 -5.98 -11.03 -3.93
C VAL A 176 -6.93 -10.32 -4.89
N TYR A 177 -7.19 -10.95 -6.02
CA TYR A 177 -8.07 -10.45 -7.08
C TYR A 177 -9.12 -11.49 -7.42
N THR A 178 -10.32 -11.03 -7.78
CA THR A 178 -11.32 -11.88 -8.43
C THR A 178 -11.01 -11.98 -9.92
N GLY A 179 -10.86 -13.21 -10.41
CA GLY A 179 -10.52 -13.54 -11.79
C GLY A 179 -9.10 -13.15 -12.18
N ILE A 180 -8.89 -12.98 -13.50
CA ILE A 180 -7.57 -12.75 -14.12
C ILE A 180 -7.19 -11.27 -14.28
N LYS A 181 -8.13 -10.34 -14.11
CA LYS A 181 -7.92 -8.91 -14.31
C LYS A 181 -7.34 -8.28 -13.05
N LEU A 182 -6.06 -7.92 -13.07
CA LEU A 182 -5.33 -7.39 -11.90
C LEU A 182 -5.50 -5.88 -11.70
N PHE A 183 -6.70 -5.36 -11.94
CA PHE A 183 -7.05 -3.95 -11.74
C PHE A 183 -7.47 -3.68 -10.29
N LYS A 184 -7.38 -2.42 -9.86
CA LYS A 184 -7.81 -2.02 -8.50
C LYS A 184 -9.27 -2.37 -8.22
N SER A 185 -10.15 -2.27 -9.22
CA SER A 185 -11.58 -2.62 -9.12
C SER A 185 -11.84 -4.09 -8.81
N ASN A 186 -10.95 -4.98 -9.27
CA ASN A 186 -11.06 -6.42 -9.09
C ASN A 186 -10.27 -6.91 -7.88
N LYS A 187 -9.58 -6.00 -7.17
CA LYS A 187 -8.79 -6.34 -6.00
C LYS A 187 -9.70 -6.51 -4.79
N VAL A 188 -9.71 -7.71 -4.22
CA VAL A 188 -10.51 -8.06 -3.05
C VAL A 188 -9.79 -7.65 -1.77
N SER A 189 -8.51 -7.97 -1.66
CA SER A 189 -7.73 -7.69 -0.45
C SER A 189 -6.24 -7.54 -0.73
N SER A 190 -5.51 -7.02 0.25
CA SER A 190 -4.06 -6.85 0.22
C SER A 190 -3.52 -7.01 1.63
N TYR A 191 -2.56 -7.91 1.83
CA TYR A 191 -1.95 -8.09 3.13
C TYR A 191 -0.45 -8.34 3.00
N GLN A 192 0.30 -7.95 4.02
CA GLN A 192 1.73 -8.18 4.11
C GLN A 192 2.00 -9.40 4.98
N CYS A 193 2.83 -10.29 4.48
CA CYS A 193 3.24 -11.50 5.15
C CYS A 193 4.73 -11.46 5.48
N LYS A 194 5.12 -12.25 6.49
CA LYS A 194 6.52 -12.50 6.85
C LYS A 194 6.83 -13.95 6.54
N TYR A 195 7.99 -14.19 5.92
CA TYR A 195 8.45 -15.55 5.71
C TYR A 195 8.79 -16.23 7.03
N ASP A 196 8.29 -17.46 7.20
CA ASP A 196 8.71 -18.40 8.21
C ASP A 196 9.85 -19.25 7.66
N LYS A 197 11.02 -19.15 8.30
CA LYS A 197 12.22 -19.87 7.88
C LYS A 197 12.03 -21.39 7.93
N LYS A 198 11.08 -21.89 8.74
CA LYS A 198 10.80 -23.33 8.92
C LYS A 198 10.11 -23.95 7.72
N ILE A 199 9.52 -23.15 6.82
CA ILE A 199 8.81 -23.64 5.63
C ILE A 199 9.77 -23.86 4.46
N PHE A 200 10.85 -23.07 4.34
CA PHE A 200 11.80 -23.22 3.24
C PHE A 200 12.47 -24.61 3.14
N PRO A 201 12.78 -25.33 4.23
CA PRO A 201 13.32 -26.69 4.15
C PRO A 201 12.36 -27.72 3.57
N LEU A 202 11.06 -27.43 3.53
CA LEU A 202 9.99 -28.37 3.13
C LEU A 202 9.89 -28.56 1.61
N TYR A 203 10.49 -27.65 0.83
CA TYR A 203 10.53 -27.69 -0.64
C TYR A 203 11.83 -27.05 -1.15
N GLN A 204 12.14 -27.18 -2.44
CA GLN A 204 13.33 -26.56 -3.05
C GLN A 204 12.94 -25.49 -4.07
N SER A 205 13.27 -24.22 -3.77
CA SER A 205 12.99 -23.10 -4.67
C SER A 205 14.03 -22.90 -5.77
N HIS A 206 15.19 -23.55 -5.68
CA HIS A 206 16.31 -23.44 -6.62
C HIS A 206 16.78 -24.85 -6.99
N VAL A 207 16.93 -25.11 -8.30
CA VAL A 207 17.37 -26.42 -8.83
C VAL A 207 18.68 -26.90 -8.19
N ASN A 208 19.58 -25.97 -7.86
CA ASN A 208 20.89 -26.28 -7.26
C ASN A 208 21.00 -25.89 -5.77
N GLY A 209 19.91 -25.53 -5.09
CA GLY A 209 19.87 -25.28 -3.64
C GLY A 209 20.70 -24.12 -3.07
N GLN A 210 21.61 -23.51 -3.85
CA GLN A 210 22.59 -22.50 -3.38
C GLN A 210 22.54 -21.16 -4.14
N GLY A 211 21.55 -20.96 -5.00
CA GLY A 211 21.41 -19.70 -5.72
C GLY A 211 21.04 -18.56 -4.78
N VAL A 212 21.99 -17.65 -4.50
CA VAL A 212 21.69 -16.40 -3.80
C VAL A 212 21.36 -15.34 -4.85
N GLU A 213 20.13 -14.83 -4.81
CA GLU A 213 19.70 -13.72 -5.66
C GLU A 213 20.53 -12.47 -5.36
N GLN A 214 21.40 -12.09 -6.29
CA GLN A 214 22.20 -10.88 -6.18
C GLN A 214 21.38 -9.66 -6.61
N VAL A 215 21.42 -8.59 -5.81
CA VAL A 215 20.80 -7.32 -6.18
C VAL A 215 21.67 -6.66 -7.24
N VAL A 216 21.27 -6.82 -8.50
CA VAL A 216 22.01 -6.28 -9.67
C VAL A 216 21.97 -4.76 -9.70
N ASP A 217 20.87 -4.14 -9.23
CA ASP A 217 20.73 -2.68 -9.19
C ASP A 217 20.26 -2.17 -7.82
N LYS A 218 21.14 -1.41 -7.14
CA LYS A 218 20.87 -0.80 -5.84
C LYS A 218 19.77 0.26 -5.89
N ARG A 219 19.50 0.87 -7.05
CA ARG A 219 18.47 1.92 -7.24
C ARG A 219 17.05 1.42 -6.99
N GLN A 220 16.84 0.10 -6.99
CA GLN A 220 15.55 -0.51 -6.69
C GLN A 220 15.09 -0.28 -5.24
N ASN A 221 16.01 0.00 -4.31
CA ASN A 221 15.67 0.28 -2.92
C ASN A 221 15.37 1.77 -2.72
N VAL A 222 14.11 2.12 -2.46
CA VAL A 222 13.65 3.52 -2.33
C VAL A 222 14.42 4.29 -1.25
N PHE A 223 14.77 3.63 -0.15
CA PHE A 223 15.51 4.22 0.98
C PHE A 223 17.00 4.46 0.69
N SER A 224 17.53 3.92 -0.40
CA SER A 224 18.92 4.18 -0.81
C SER A 224 19.07 5.43 -1.67
N SER A 225 17.97 6.12 -2.01
CA SER A 225 18.03 7.32 -2.83
C SER A 225 18.54 8.53 -2.00
N PRO A 226 19.53 9.30 -2.48
CA PRO A 226 20.09 10.43 -1.75
C PRO A 226 19.05 11.49 -1.37
N LYS A 227 18.03 11.67 -2.22
CA LYS A 227 16.92 12.61 -1.98
C LYS A 227 16.04 12.18 -0.80
N VAL A 228 15.75 10.89 -0.66
CA VAL A 228 14.95 10.35 0.46
C VAL A 228 15.74 10.42 1.76
N ILE A 229 17.05 10.13 1.72
CA ILE A 229 17.94 10.27 2.89
C ILE A 229 18.02 11.74 3.31
N LEU A 230 18.22 12.66 2.37
CA LEU A 230 18.24 14.10 2.66
C LEU A 230 16.91 14.56 3.28
N MET A 231 15.77 14.14 2.74
CA MET A 231 14.45 14.48 3.32
C MET A 231 14.28 13.91 4.74
N LEU A 232 14.66 12.64 4.95
CA LEU A 232 14.59 11.96 6.25
C LEU A 232 15.47 12.61 7.32
N CYS A 233 16.64 13.15 6.94
CA CYS A 233 17.52 13.86 7.87
C CYS A 233 17.12 15.33 8.05
N ALA A 234 16.72 16.02 6.97
CA ALA A 234 16.38 17.44 7.02
C ALA A 234 15.07 17.70 7.78
N PHE A 235 14.08 16.81 7.68
CA PHE A 235 12.80 16.95 8.38
C PHE A 235 12.94 17.05 9.91
N PRO A 236 13.59 16.12 10.63
CA PRO A 236 13.77 16.23 12.08
C PRO A 236 14.65 17.44 12.45
N ILE A 237 15.65 17.79 11.66
CA ILE A 237 16.48 18.99 11.90
C ILE A 237 15.63 20.26 11.82
N LEU A 238 14.83 20.42 10.76
CA LEU A 238 13.93 21.56 10.60
C LEU A 238 12.85 21.61 11.69
N LEU A 239 12.38 20.44 12.14
CA LEU A 239 11.42 20.34 13.24
C LEU A 239 12.06 20.73 14.59
N LEU A 240 13.31 20.35 14.85
CA LEU A 240 14.05 20.79 16.04
C LEU A 240 14.34 22.29 16.01
N ILE A 241 14.73 22.82 14.85
CA ILE A 241 14.93 24.27 14.67
C ILE A 241 13.62 25.02 14.90
N SER A 242 12.50 24.56 14.35
CA SER A 242 11.21 25.21 14.53
C SER A 242 10.74 25.16 15.99
N LEU A 243 10.93 24.04 16.70
CA LEU A 243 10.65 23.93 18.13
C LEU A 243 11.54 24.87 18.96
N ASN A 244 12.81 25.04 18.61
CA ASN A 244 13.70 25.99 19.29
C ASN A 244 13.24 27.45 19.08
N PHE A 245 12.86 27.82 17.85
CA PHE A 245 12.29 29.14 17.58
C PHE A 245 10.98 29.37 18.35
N LEU A 246 10.14 28.35 18.45
CA LEU A 246 8.90 28.41 19.23
C LEU A 246 9.21 28.63 20.72
N TYR A 247 10.15 27.87 21.29
CA TYR A 247 10.58 28.02 22.68
C TYR A 247 11.14 29.42 22.96
N GLN A 248 12.00 29.95 22.08
CA GLN A 248 12.52 31.31 22.20
C GLN A 248 11.43 32.37 22.08
N PHE A 249 10.44 32.17 21.21
CA PHE A 249 9.32 33.10 21.06
C PHE A 249 8.50 33.21 22.35
N PHE A 250 8.19 32.09 23.00
CA PHE A 250 7.42 32.09 24.25
C PHE A 250 8.25 32.58 25.45
N THR A 251 9.53 32.20 25.56
CA THR A 251 10.41 32.66 26.66
C THR A 251 10.79 34.14 26.57
N ARG A 252 10.82 34.74 25.37
CA ARG A 252 11.02 36.19 25.20
C ARG A 252 9.80 37.03 25.59
N PHE A 253 8.62 36.43 25.70
CA PHE A 253 7.43 37.13 26.20
C PHE A 253 7.44 37.27 27.73
N ASP A 254 8.03 36.32 28.46
CA ASP A 254 8.17 36.42 29.93
C ASP A 254 9.32 37.34 30.36
N ALA A 255 10.34 37.53 29.52
CA ALA A 255 11.57 38.28 29.87
C ALA A 255 11.48 39.81 29.69
N LYS A 256 10.30 40.38 29.38
CA LYS A 256 10.10 41.83 29.18
C LYS A 256 9.18 42.43 30.24
N ASN A 257 9.55 42.27 31.52
CA ASN A 257 9.00 43.03 32.64
C ASN A 257 10.10 43.37 33.66
N GLU A 258 11.17 44.03 33.21
CA GLU A 258 12.01 44.83 34.11
C GLU A 258 12.13 46.22 33.49
N VAL A 259 11.35 47.15 34.02
CA VAL A 259 11.47 48.58 33.73
C VAL A 259 12.40 49.16 34.78
N ASP A 260 13.64 49.42 34.39
CA ASP A 260 14.57 50.24 35.16
C ASP A 260 14.12 51.71 35.05
N VAL A 261 13.82 52.33 36.20
CA VAL A 261 13.51 53.77 36.31
C VAL A 261 14.79 54.51 36.69
N PRO A 262 15.33 55.44 35.88
CA PRO A 262 16.47 56.25 36.29
C PRO A 262 16.02 57.42 37.17
N ALA A 263 16.67 57.59 38.32
CA ALA A 263 16.47 58.71 39.23
C ALA A 263 17.09 60.01 38.68
N GLU A 264 16.32 61.09 38.79
CA GLU A 264 16.66 62.45 38.36
C GLU A 264 17.59 63.12 39.40
N GLN A 265 18.75 63.63 38.96
CA GLN A 265 19.59 64.55 39.73
C GLN A 265 19.84 65.83 38.92
N ALA A 266 19.33 66.96 39.42
CA ALA A 266 19.81 68.30 39.09
C ALA A 266 21.01 68.61 40.02
N THR A 267 22.12 69.21 39.59
CA THR A 267 22.21 70.64 39.26
C THR A 267 23.60 70.97 38.68
N SER A 268 23.57 71.73 37.59
CA SER A 268 24.50 72.73 37.02
C SER A 268 26.01 72.73 37.35
N GLN A 269 26.85 72.73 36.31
CA GLN A 269 27.70 73.88 36.01
C GLN A 269 28.16 73.94 34.54
N ARG A 270 28.42 75.17 34.12
CA ARG A 270 28.45 75.75 32.77
C ARG A 270 29.88 75.70 32.21
N ILE A 271 30.04 75.56 30.88
CA ILE A 271 30.82 76.47 29.99
C ILE A 271 31.35 75.77 28.71
N ASN A 272 30.96 76.39 27.59
CA ASN A 272 31.61 76.57 26.28
C ASN A 272 31.78 75.44 25.23
N GLN A 273 30.96 75.66 24.18
CA GLN A 273 31.35 75.96 22.79
C GLN A 273 31.68 74.82 21.81
N THR A 274 30.91 74.90 20.72
CA THR A 274 31.23 74.56 19.33
C THR A 274 31.49 73.10 18.98
N SER A 275 30.50 72.45 18.35
CA SER A 275 30.41 72.44 16.87
C SER A 275 29.29 71.51 16.38
N ASN A 276 28.46 72.07 15.49
CA ASN A 276 27.71 71.47 14.39
C ASN A 276 26.84 70.20 14.55
N LYS A 277 25.59 70.42 14.12
CA LYS A 277 24.70 69.54 13.32
C LYS A 277 23.81 68.52 14.05
N SER A 278 22.55 68.92 14.22
CA SER A 278 21.32 68.16 13.84
C SER A 278 20.14 69.12 14.06
N ILE A 279 19.57 69.71 13.01
CA ILE A 279 18.39 69.21 12.27
C ILE A 279 17.32 68.66 13.20
N ILE A 280 16.39 69.56 13.54
CA ILE A 280 15.08 69.28 14.11
C ILE A 280 14.16 68.86 12.96
N SER A 281 13.47 67.72 13.10
CA SER A 281 12.08 67.42 12.69
C SER A 281 11.88 65.90 12.60
N PRO A 282 10.65 65.39 12.64
CA PRO A 282 9.67 65.41 13.73
C PRO A 282 9.28 63.96 14.12
N SER A 283 8.45 63.81 15.15
CA SER A 283 7.89 62.55 15.61
C SER A 283 7.18 61.75 14.50
N ILE A 284 7.50 60.45 14.38
CA ILE A 284 6.69 59.48 13.62
C ILE A 284 5.62 58.91 14.57
N PRO A 285 4.32 59.02 14.27
CA PRO A 285 3.25 58.43 15.08
C PRO A 285 3.22 56.90 14.95
N MET A 286 2.88 56.20 16.04
CA MET A 286 2.59 54.76 16.01
C MET A 286 1.40 54.46 15.07
N PRO A 287 1.40 53.34 14.33
CA PRO A 287 0.29 52.97 13.47
C PRO A 287 -0.90 52.48 14.31
N ILE A 288 -2.00 53.24 14.25
CA ILE A 288 -3.31 52.85 14.78
C ILE A 288 -3.81 51.63 13.96
N PRO A 289 -4.29 50.53 14.59
CA PRO A 289 -4.85 49.41 13.85
C PRO A 289 -6.06 49.86 13.01
N PRO A 290 -6.22 49.37 11.77
CA PRO A 290 -7.28 49.81 10.87
C PRO A 290 -8.66 49.53 11.47
N PRO A 291 -9.61 50.49 11.43
CA PRO A 291 -10.94 50.31 12.00
C PRO A 291 -11.73 49.23 11.23
N ILE A 292 -12.66 48.56 11.92
CA ILE A 292 -13.57 47.58 11.31
C ILE A 292 -14.55 48.31 10.39
N SER A 293 -14.91 47.69 9.26
CA SER A 293 -15.88 48.25 8.32
C SER A 293 -17.30 48.20 8.91
N GLU A 294 -17.94 49.36 9.00
CA GLU A 294 -19.35 49.47 9.40
C GLU A 294 -20.31 49.29 8.21
N GLN A 295 -19.79 49.31 6.98
CA GLN A 295 -20.58 49.31 5.75
C GLN A 295 -20.63 47.95 5.06
N TRP A 296 -19.48 47.26 4.97
CA TRP A 296 -19.34 46.05 4.17
C TRP A 296 -19.18 44.81 5.03
N ARG A 297 -19.77 43.71 4.57
CA ARG A 297 -19.59 42.37 5.16
C ARG A 297 -19.39 41.31 4.10
N ILE A 298 -18.63 40.28 4.42
CA ILE A 298 -18.43 39.12 3.54
C ILE A 298 -19.68 38.25 3.57
N VAL A 299 -20.30 38.00 2.41
CA VAL A 299 -21.50 37.15 2.30
C VAL A 299 -21.26 35.86 1.53
N GLY A 300 -20.15 35.73 0.80
CA GLY A 300 -19.85 34.49 0.09
C GLY A 300 -18.61 34.57 -0.79
N LYS A 301 -18.32 33.47 -1.47
CA LYS A 301 -17.25 33.33 -2.46
C LYS A 301 -17.86 32.88 -3.78
N LEU A 302 -17.39 33.47 -4.89
CA LEU A 302 -17.71 33.05 -6.25
C LEU A 302 -16.44 32.53 -6.92
N GLU A 303 -16.54 31.43 -7.65
CA GLU A 303 -15.44 30.89 -8.45
C GLU A 303 -15.95 30.59 -9.86
N LYS A 304 -15.33 31.20 -10.87
CA LYS A 304 -15.69 31.04 -12.29
C LYS A 304 -14.44 31.16 -13.14
N GLU A 305 -14.25 30.23 -14.07
CA GLU A 305 -13.13 30.22 -15.03
C GLU A 305 -11.74 30.35 -14.37
N GLY A 306 -11.55 29.66 -13.24
CA GLY A 306 -10.26 29.64 -12.52
C GLY A 306 -9.93 30.92 -11.73
N ARG A 307 -10.85 31.88 -11.66
CA ARG A 307 -10.73 33.09 -10.83
C ARG A 307 -11.68 33.01 -9.65
N SER A 308 -11.21 33.49 -8.50
CA SER A 308 -11.94 33.50 -7.24
C SER A 308 -12.22 34.94 -6.78
N TRP A 309 -13.47 35.21 -6.41
CA TRP A 309 -13.93 36.50 -5.89
C TRP A 309 -14.62 36.34 -4.54
N VAL A 310 -14.52 37.36 -3.71
CA VAL A 310 -15.27 37.54 -2.47
C VAL A 310 -16.44 38.47 -2.75
N ILE A 311 -17.62 38.04 -2.34
CA ILE A 311 -18.85 38.83 -2.45
C ILE A 311 -19.02 39.60 -1.14
N LEU A 312 -19.06 40.92 -1.25
CA LEU A 312 -19.36 41.84 -0.18
C LEU A 312 -20.78 42.37 -0.34
N LYS A 313 -21.49 42.55 0.77
CA LYS A 313 -22.83 43.17 0.80
C LYS A 313 -22.81 44.37 1.74
N ASP A 314 -23.49 45.44 1.34
CA ASP A 314 -23.72 46.59 2.20
C ASP A 314 -25.11 46.57 2.88
N LYS A 315 -25.38 47.56 3.73
CA LYS A 315 -26.67 47.72 4.43
C LYS A 315 -27.87 47.86 3.49
N GLN A 316 -27.67 48.43 2.30
CA GLN A 316 -28.73 48.63 1.30
C GLN A 316 -28.92 47.42 0.38
N GLY A 317 -28.13 46.36 0.59
CA GLY A 317 -28.18 45.13 -0.19
C GLY A 317 -27.41 45.17 -1.50
N ARG A 318 -26.63 46.22 -1.74
CA ARG A 318 -25.74 46.32 -2.91
C ARG A 318 -24.58 45.35 -2.75
N LEU A 319 -24.22 44.70 -3.85
CA LEU A 319 -23.14 43.72 -3.90
C LEU A 319 -21.90 44.32 -4.55
N ARG A 320 -20.72 44.03 -3.97
CA ARG A 320 -19.41 44.36 -4.52
C ARG A 320 -18.57 43.09 -4.60
N LEU A 321 -17.90 42.88 -5.73
CA LEU A 321 -17.02 41.74 -5.96
C LEU A 321 -15.57 42.19 -5.86
N GLU A 322 -14.79 41.50 -5.04
CA GLU A 322 -13.36 41.78 -4.89
C GLU A 322 -12.53 40.52 -5.12
N PRO A 323 -11.33 40.60 -5.72
CA PRO A 323 -10.47 39.44 -5.91
C PRO A 323 -10.13 38.75 -4.59
N ALA A 324 -10.25 37.42 -4.55
CA ALA A 324 -10.01 36.66 -3.32
C ALA A 324 -8.55 36.69 -2.82
N SER A 325 -7.61 37.13 -3.66
CA SER A 325 -6.19 37.28 -3.29
C SER A 325 -5.97 38.33 -2.18
N GLY A 326 -6.86 39.30 -2.04
CA GLY A 326 -6.82 40.32 -0.97
C GLY A 326 -7.43 39.88 0.35
N PHE A 327 -7.91 38.63 0.45
CA PHE A 327 -8.69 38.15 1.59
C PHE A 327 -8.09 36.87 2.16
N MET A 328 -8.11 36.78 3.50
CA MET A 328 -7.80 35.56 4.23
C MET A 328 -9.11 34.79 4.47
N LEU A 329 -9.34 33.75 3.66
CA LEU A 329 -10.61 33.00 3.62
C LEU A 329 -10.53 31.59 4.25
N LYS A 330 -9.79 31.43 5.37
CA LYS A 330 -9.60 30.11 6.01
C LYS A 330 -10.61 29.86 7.13
N GLY A 331 -11.51 28.91 6.91
CA GLY A 331 -12.47 28.46 7.93
C GLY A 331 -13.50 29.53 8.29
N ARG A 332 -13.85 29.61 9.59
CA ARG A 332 -14.82 30.60 10.13
C ARG A 332 -14.25 32.02 10.25
N MET A 333 -12.94 32.20 10.09
CA MET A 333 -12.29 33.50 10.11
C MET A 333 -12.02 33.95 8.68
N GLN A 334 -12.99 34.69 8.12
CA GLN A 334 -12.84 35.33 6.82
C GLN A 334 -12.68 36.84 7.03
N ALA A 335 -11.55 37.38 6.60
CA ALA A 335 -11.22 38.80 6.76
C ALA A 335 -10.43 39.33 5.55
N GLY A 336 -10.62 40.61 5.23
CA GLY A 336 -9.81 41.33 4.24
C GLY A 336 -9.83 42.82 4.54
N ILE A 337 -9.02 43.60 3.82
CA ILE A 337 -8.99 45.05 3.95
C ILE A 337 -9.61 45.66 2.70
N ILE A 338 -10.66 46.46 2.88
CA ILE A 338 -11.33 47.20 1.81
C ILE A 338 -11.44 48.65 2.25
N ASP A 339 -11.01 49.56 1.38
CA ASP A 339 -11.04 51.00 1.61
C ASP A 339 -10.36 51.40 2.95
N GLY A 340 -9.27 50.71 3.29
CA GLY A 340 -8.50 50.93 4.53
C GLY A 340 -9.14 50.39 5.82
N LYS A 341 -10.28 49.69 5.70
CA LYS A 341 -11.03 49.11 6.83
C LYS A 341 -11.05 47.59 6.79
N VAL A 342 -11.08 46.96 7.96
CA VAL A 342 -11.15 45.49 8.07
C VAL A 342 -12.59 45.02 7.83
N VAL A 343 -12.80 44.21 6.81
CA VAL A 343 -14.08 43.61 6.45
C VAL A 343 -14.04 42.12 6.80
N THR A 344 -15.04 41.64 7.53
CA THR A 344 -15.21 40.24 7.94
C THR A 344 -16.63 39.75 7.66
N VAL A 345 -16.94 38.49 8.02
CA VAL A 345 -18.32 37.97 7.98
C VAL A 345 -19.23 38.69 8.98
N TYR A 346 -18.66 39.20 10.07
CA TYR A 346 -19.38 39.83 11.19
C TYR A 346 -19.21 41.36 11.22
N SER A 347 -18.50 41.93 10.25
CA SER A 347 -18.44 43.39 10.07
C SER A 347 -19.69 43.84 9.32
N GLY A 348 -19.88 45.15 9.17
CA GLY A 348 -21.11 45.71 8.64
C GLY A 348 -22.21 45.64 9.69
N ASP A 349 -22.71 46.80 10.11
CA ASP A 349 -23.76 46.87 11.13
C ASP A 349 -25.04 46.21 10.59
N GLY A 350 -25.34 45.02 11.10
CA GLY A 350 -26.44 44.18 10.64
C GLY A 350 -26.29 42.75 11.13
N ALA A 351 -26.37 42.56 12.45
CA ALA A 351 -26.85 41.29 13.00
C ALA A 351 -28.25 41.00 12.44
#